data_AF-A0A0J5KZW4-F1
#
_entry.id   AF-A0A0J5KZW4-F1
#
_cell.length_a   1.000
_cell.length_b   1.000
_cell.length_c   1.000
_cell.angle_alpha   90.00
_cell.angle_beta   90.00
_cell.angle_gamma   90.00
#
_symmetry.space_group_name_H-M   'P 1'
#
loop_
_entity.id
_entity.type
_entity.pdbx_description
1 polymer ?
#
loop_
_entity_poly.entity_id
_entity_poly.type
_entity_poly.pdbx_seq_one_letter_code
_entity_poly.pdbx_strand_id
1 'polypeptide(L)'
;MQTAKFVKIIAGFIVCFVMAFTFSRYGMPLYPITSWLVDHLYQYFSHYQSDTYEAGTDPVTFTSLVVVLLIWALILYFLLHWIVKILRQR
;
A
#
# COMPACT_ATOMS: atom_id res chain seq x y z
N MET A 1 -28.45 1.19 -8.91
CA MET A 1 -28.03 0.13 -7.95
C MET A 1 -26.58 -0.34 -8.14
N GLN A 2 -26.06 -0.44 -9.36
CA GLN A 2 -24.66 -0.84 -9.62
C GLN A 2 -23.63 0.17 -9.08
N THR A 3 -23.93 1.47 -9.19
CA THR A 3 -23.14 2.56 -8.60
C THR A 3 -22.98 2.41 -7.08
N ALA A 4 -24.06 2.13 -6.35
CA ALA A 4 -24.02 1.94 -4.90
C ALA A 4 -23.16 0.73 -4.47
N LYS A 5 -23.12 -0.35 -5.27
CA LYS A 5 -22.23 -1.50 -5.01
C LYS A 5 -20.77 -1.11 -5.24
N PHE A 6 -20.48 -0.37 -6.31
CA PHE A 6 -19.13 0.13 -6.61
C PHE A 6 -18.59 1.07 -5.53
N VAL A 7 -19.43 2.01 -5.06
CA VAL A 7 -19.06 2.94 -3.98
C VAL A 7 -18.66 2.19 -2.70
N LYS A 8 -19.38 1.12 -2.34
CA LYS A 8 -19.03 0.29 -1.17
C LYS A 8 -17.67 -0.39 -1.31
N ILE A 9 -17.36 -0.90 -2.50
CA ILE A 9 -16.06 -1.54 -2.78
C ILE A 9 -14.93 -0.51 -2.66
N ILE A 10 -15.09 0.64 -3.32
CA ILE A 10 -14.09 1.73 -3.30
C ILE A 10 -13.89 2.24 -1.88
N ALA A 11 -14.96 2.49 -1.14
CA ALA A 11 -14.87 2.95 0.26
C ALA A 11 -14.13 1.92 1.13
N GLY A 12 -14.43 0.62 0.98
CA GLY A 12 -13.73 -0.44 1.70
C GLY A 12 -12.24 -0.49 1.36
N PHE A 13 -11.88 -0.31 0.09
CA PHE A 13 -10.49 -0.24 -0.34
C PHE A 13 -9.76 0.98 0.24
N ILE A 14 -10.39 2.16 0.24
CA ILE A 14 -9.82 3.38 0.84
C ILE A 14 -9.51 3.17 2.33
N VAL A 15 -10.43 2.53 3.08
CA VAL A 15 -10.18 2.21 4.49
C VAL A 15 -8.98 1.25 4.63
N CYS A 16 -8.87 0.24 3.78
CA CYS A 16 -7.72 -0.67 3.76
C CYS A 16 -6.42 0.05 3.42
N PHE A 17 -6.46 1.04 2.52
CA PHE A 17 -5.31 1.86 2.17
C PHE A 17 -4.83 2.72 3.35
N VAL A 18 -5.76 3.37 4.08
CA VAL A 18 -5.42 4.14 5.29
C VAL A 18 -4.84 3.24 6.38
N MET A 19 -5.39 2.03 6.55
CA MET A 19 -4.82 1.05 7.49
C MET A 19 -3.43 0.58 7.07
N ALA A 20 -3.22 0.26 5.79
CA ALA A 20 -1.92 -0.10 5.25
C ALA A 20 -0.89 1.00 5.53
N PHE A 21 -1.24 2.25 5.22
CA PHE A 21 -0.39 3.41 5.52
C PHE A 21 -0.07 3.52 7.00
N THR A 22 -1.07 3.36 7.87
CA THR A 22 -0.88 3.44 9.33
C THR A 22 0.08 2.36 9.82
N PHE A 23 -0.08 1.11 9.36
CA PHE A 23 0.77 -0.01 9.78
C PHE A 23 2.16 0.00 9.14
N SER A 24 2.33 0.70 8.03
CA SER A 24 3.63 0.89 7.37
C SER A 24 4.46 2.05 7.97
N ARG A 25 3.97 2.75 9.00
CA ARG A 25 4.70 3.86 9.65
C ARG A 25 5.76 3.37 10.63
N TYR A 26 6.79 4.17 10.89
CA TYR A 26 7.84 3.83 11.85
C TYR A 26 7.27 3.36 13.20
N GLY A 27 7.80 2.25 13.72
CA GLY A 27 7.34 1.61 14.96
C GLY A 27 6.12 0.68 14.82
N MET A 28 5.57 0.53 13.62
CA MET A 28 4.43 -0.34 13.32
C MET A 28 4.87 -1.65 12.62
N PRO A 29 4.05 -2.71 12.66
CA PRO A 29 4.50 -4.05 12.25
C PRO A 29 4.86 -4.20 10.78
N LEU A 30 4.25 -3.42 9.87
CA LEU A 30 4.56 -3.49 8.44
C LEU A 30 5.75 -2.61 8.04
N TYR A 31 6.25 -1.75 8.94
CA TYR A 31 7.33 -0.82 8.61
C TYR A 31 8.61 -1.49 8.14
N PRO A 32 9.20 -2.49 8.84
CA PRO A 32 10.47 -3.06 8.42
C PRO A 32 10.44 -3.67 7.02
N ILE A 33 9.31 -4.30 6.68
CA ILE A 33 9.11 -4.90 5.35
C ILE A 33 8.86 -3.81 4.31
N THR A 34 8.07 -2.79 4.67
CA THR A 34 7.79 -1.66 3.78
C THR A 34 9.06 -0.88 3.45
N SER A 35 9.88 -0.55 4.45
CA SER A 35 11.14 0.16 4.24
C SER A 35 12.10 -0.66 3.39
N TRP A 36 12.26 -1.95 3.69
CA TRP A 36 13.11 -2.84 2.90
C TRP A 36 12.67 -2.90 1.43
N LEU A 37 11.37 -3.00 1.17
CA LEU A 37 10.86 -3.08 -0.20
C LEU A 37 11.05 -1.75 -0.95
N VAL A 38 10.82 -0.62 -0.28
CA VAL A 38 11.05 0.72 -0.85
C VAL A 38 12.52 0.92 -1.18
N ASP A 39 13.43 0.54 -0.28
CA ASP A 39 14.88 0.63 -0.52
C ASP A 39 15.30 -0.25 -1.70
N HIS A 40 14.75 -1.46 -1.80
CA HIS A 40 15.04 -2.36 -2.92
C HIS A 40 14.56 -1.81 -4.26
N LEU A 41 13.35 -1.25 -4.29
CA LEU A 41 12.81 -0.58 -5.47
C LEU A 41 13.62 0.66 -5.83
N TYR A 42 14.05 1.44 -4.84
CA TYR A 42 14.91 2.59 -5.07
C TYR A 42 16.22 2.17 -5.74
N GLN A 43 16.94 1.19 -5.19
CA GLN A 43 18.18 0.67 -5.78
C GLN A 43 17.99 0.15 -7.21
N TYR A 44 16.83 -0.43 -7.51
CA TYR A 44 16.53 -0.97 -8.83
C TYR A 44 16.06 0.10 -9.83
N PHE A 45 15.41 1.18 -9.41
CA PHE A 45 14.83 2.16 -10.32
C PHE A 45 15.60 3.49 -10.36
N SER A 46 16.50 3.74 -9.41
CA SER A 46 17.24 5.01 -9.32
C SER A 46 18.11 5.27 -10.55
N HIS A 47 18.60 4.23 -11.24
CA HIS A 47 19.40 4.41 -12.46
C HIS A 47 18.63 4.93 -13.67
N TYR A 48 17.29 4.91 -13.62
CA TYR A 48 16.44 5.54 -14.64
C TYR A 48 16.24 7.04 -14.40
N GLN A 49 16.69 7.58 -13.26
CA GLN A 49 16.64 9.02 -13.00
C GLN A 49 17.77 9.73 -13.76
N SER A 50 17.43 10.79 -14.47
CA SER A 50 18.40 11.66 -15.15
C SER A 50 19.14 12.61 -14.21
N ASP A 51 18.50 12.96 -13.10
CA ASP A 51 18.93 14.03 -12.19
C ASP A 51 19.11 13.54 -10.76
N THR A 52 20.01 14.20 -10.04
CA THR A 52 20.18 14.04 -8.60
C THR A 52 19.18 14.92 -7.87
N TYR A 53 18.31 14.30 -7.07
CA TYR A 53 17.34 14.99 -6.24
C TYR A 53 17.89 15.26 -4.84
N GLU A 54 17.32 16.24 -4.15
CA GLU A 54 17.60 16.45 -2.73
C GLU A 54 17.15 15.23 -1.92
N ALA A 55 17.86 14.94 -0.83
CA ALA A 55 17.55 13.78 0.02
C ALA A 55 16.10 13.81 0.51
N GLY A 56 15.37 12.71 0.29
CA GLY A 56 13.96 12.58 0.67
C GLY A 56 12.96 13.24 -0.30
N THR A 57 13.43 13.79 -1.41
CA THR A 57 12.57 14.34 -2.49
C THR A 57 12.61 13.52 -3.77
N ASP A 58 13.26 12.36 -3.73
CA ASP A 58 13.47 11.56 -4.91
C ASP A 58 12.16 10.88 -5.38
N PRO A 59 11.81 11.02 -6.67
CA PRO A 59 10.51 10.58 -7.18
C PRO A 59 10.37 9.05 -7.17
N VAL A 60 11.48 8.31 -7.22
CA VAL A 60 11.47 6.85 -7.17
C VAL A 60 11.10 6.34 -5.78
N THR A 61 11.66 6.88 -4.70
CA THR A 61 11.28 6.49 -3.33
C THR A 61 9.81 6.80 -3.06
N PHE A 62 9.33 7.99 -3.47
CA PHE A 62 7.92 8.34 -3.33
C PHE A 62 7.01 7.37 -4.09
N THR A 63 7.31 7.12 -5.37
CA THR A 63 6.51 6.22 -6.21
C THR A 63 6.55 4.80 -5.67
N SER A 64 7.72 4.32 -5.25
CA SER A 64 7.91 3.01 -4.64
C SER A 64 7.04 2.88 -3.39
N LEU A 65 7.07 3.85 -2.48
CA LEU A 65 6.25 3.85 -1.27
C LEU A 65 4.76 3.77 -1.61
N VAL A 66 4.27 4.57 -2.56
CA VAL A 66 2.86 4.54 -2.98
C VAL A 66 2.49 3.17 -3.53
N VAL A 67 3.32 2.57 -4.39
CA VAL A 67 3.08 1.24 -4.96
C VAL A 67 3.06 0.17 -3.87
N VAL A 68 4.00 0.18 -2.93
CA VAL A 68 4.04 -0.76 -1.81
C VAL A 68 2.78 -0.65 -0.94
N LEU A 69 2.34 0.58 -0.65
CA LEU A 69 1.10 0.82 0.11
C LEU A 69 -0.15 0.31 -0.63
N LEU A 70 -0.20 0.46 -1.96
CA LEU A 70 -1.29 -0.10 -2.77
C LEU A 70 -1.30 -1.63 -2.70
N ILE A 71 -0.14 -2.27 -2.75
CA ILE A 71 -0.02 -3.73 -2.59
C ILE A 71 -0.53 -4.17 -1.21
N TRP A 72 -0.11 -3.49 -0.14
CA TRP A 72 -0.61 -3.79 1.21
C TRP A 72 -2.11 -3.56 1.34
N ALA A 73 -2.64 -2.48 0.76
CA ALA A 73 -4.06 -2.19 0.76
C ALA A 73 -4.87 -3.30 0.06
N LEU A 74 -4.37 -3.81 -1.07
CA LEU A 74 -4.97 -4.94 -1.77
C LEU A 74 -4.95 -6.20 -0.90
N ILE A 75 -3.82 -6.54 -0.30
CA ILE A 75 -3.69 -7.70 0.60
C ILE A 75 -4.68 -7.60 1.76
N LEU A 76 -4.75 -6.45 2.43
CA LEU A 76 -5.69 -6.22 3.53
C LEU A 76 -7.15 -6.31 3.07
N TYR A 77 -7.48 -5.74 1.91
CA TYR A 77 -8.83 -5.81 1.35
C TYR A 77 -9.24 -7.26 1.05
N PHE A 78 -8.34 -8.05 0.44
CA PHE A 78 -8.59 -9.47 0.20
C PHE A 78 -8.73 -10.24 1.51
N LEU A 79 -7.84 -10.04 2.48
CA LEU A 79 -7.93 -10.69 3.79
C LEU A 79 -9.26 -10.39 4.48
N LEU A 80 -9.68 -9.12 4.49
CA LEU A 80 -10.96 -8.70 5.07
C LEU A 80 -12.14 -9.33 4.34
N HIS A 81 -12.10 -9.39 3.00
CA HIS A 81 -13.13 -10.06 2.22
C HIS A 81 -13.24 -11.55 2.56
N TRP A 82 -12.10 -12.24 2.68
CA TRP A 82 -12.04 -13.64 3.09
C TRP A 82 -12.58 -13.87 4.50
N ILE A 83 -12.18 -13.04 5.46
CA ILE A 83 -12.66 -13.11 6.86
C ILE A 83 -14.18 -12.96 6.91
N VAL A 84 -14.74 -11.94 6.24
CA VAL A 84 -16.20 -11.71 6.20
C VAL A 84 -16.93 -12.88 5.54
N LYS A 85 -16.35 -13.47 4.49
CA LYS A 85 -16.94 -14.64 3.82
C LYS A 85 -16.98 -15.86 4.76
N ILE A 86 -15.89 -16.13 5.48
CA ILE A 86 -15.80 -17.25 6.43
C ILE A 86 -16.78 -17.05 7.58
N LEU A 87 -16.84 -15.85 8.16
CA LEU A 87 -17.75 -15.52 9.27
C LEU A 87 -19.23 -15.62 8.87
N ARG A 88 -19.57 -15.42 7.60
CA ARG A 88 -20.94 -15.58 7.09
C ARG A 88 -21.35 -17.05 6.88
N GLN A 89 -20.39 -17.95 6.68
CA GLN A 89 -20.66 -19.38 6.44
C GLN A 89 -20.79 -20.21 7.74
N ARG A 90 -20.38 -19.64 8.88
CA ARG A 90 -20.73 -20.15 10.22
C ARG A 90 -22.06 -19.59 10.66
#